data_AF-A0A1L9RQ13-F1
#
_entry.id   AF-A0A1L9RQ13-F1
#
_cell.length_a   1.000
_cell.length_b   1.000
_cell.length_c   1.000
_cell.angle_alpha   90.00
_cell.angle_beta   90.00
_cell.angle_gamma   90.00
#
_symmetry.space_group_name_H-M   'P 1'
#
loop_
_entity.id
_entity.type
_entity.pdbx_description
1 polymer ?
#
loop_
_entity_poly.entity_id
_entity_poly.type
_entity_poly.pdbx_seq_one_letter_code
_entity_poly.pdbx_strand_id
1 'polypeptide(L)'
;MPIIAATTVWEDKNASEEEAAEYGYDWHFMAFCSLWRSRTLEYSKAPVIPATNILICFDLQDHQQDDMIKIVRERHSTQSKNDPFHLLQLASSFVMKQFELDLWTFQKPIRNIEKARDNALQRSAKDELLFKRRFKGYTSMHELSRHVIHISESLNVASNNLLAIARDHQDLTPSIRSTNTTKALQLHANMLSNLRLRADAFVERMNNEIGCASNLVSVEILDQTRDDGKSLASTVSVLTLLFLPGTFMSGFFGMNFFDISSDGSSWVVSPQIYVFFICTIPITLLGFLIFILELNMLRWTKNASKPMRDYVHRRFFNAPVKPASQA
;
A
#
# COMPACT_ATOMS: atom_id res chain seq x y z
N MET A 1 -29.41 -12.25 -8.15
CA MET A 1 -28.28 -11.31 -7.92
C MET A 1 -27.31 -11.94 -6.94
N PRO A 2 -26.21 -12.53 -7.42
CA PRO A 2 -25.10 -12.96 -6.58
C PRO A 2 -24.24 -11.76 -6.18
N ILE A 3 -23.77 -11.76 -4.94
CA ILE A 3 -23.05 -10.67 -4.29
C ILE A 3 -21.96 -11.26 -3.39
N ILE A 4 -20.77 -10.70 -3.48
CA ILE A 4 -19.65 -11.03 -2.60
C ILE A 4 -19.37 -9.78 -1.77
N ALA A 5 -19.30 -9.95 -0.45
CA ALA A 5 -18.91 -8.89 0.47
C ALA A 5 -17.79 -9.41 1.38
N ALA A 6 -16.97 -8.51 1.91
CA ALA A 6 -15.81 -8.86 2.72
C ALA A 6 -15.81 -8.04 4.00
N THR A 7 -15.81 -8.71 5.14
CA THR A 7 -15.66 -8.06 6.44
C THR A 7 -14.23 -8.26 6.91
N THR A 8 -13.56 -7.19 7.34
CA THR A 8 -12.24 -7.34 7.97
C THR A 8 -12.42 -7.71 9.44
N VAL A 9 -11.87 -8.85 9.84
CA VAL A 9 -11.77 -9.23 11.24
C VAL A 9 -10.46 -8.71 11.79
N TRP A 10 -10.56 -7.77 12.73
CA TRP A 10 -9.39 -7.26 13.42
C TRP A 10 -9.17 -8.09 14.68
N GLU A 11 -8.20 -9.00 14.63
CA GLU A 11 -7.66 -9.65 15.81
C GLU A 11 -6.40 -8.90 16.25
N ASP A 12 -6.42 -8.33 17.45
CA ASP A 12 -5.22 -7.80 18.11
C ASP A 12 -4.38 -8.96 18.67
N LYS A 13 -4.02 -9.91 17.80
CA LYS A 13 -3.06 -10.95 18.12
C LYS A 13 -1.69 -10.27 18.11
N ASN A 14 -1.26 -9.87 19.31
CA ASN A 14 0.08 -9.40 19.69
C ASN A 14 0.17 -7.91 20.03
N ALA A 15 -0.35 -7.57 21.21
CA ALA A 15 0.17 -6.50 22.06
C ALA A 15 1.55 -6.84 22.68
N SER A 16 2.33 -7.75 22.08
CA SER A 16 3.78 -7.81 22.26
C SER A 16 4.41 -7.02 21.12
N GLU A 17 5.16 -5.97 21.44
CA GLU A 17 5.68 -4.91 20.55
C GLU A 17 6.52 -5.36 19.33
N GLU A 18 6.62 -6.65 19.04
CA GLU A 18 7.50 -7.28 18.04
C GLU A 18 6.82 -7.76 16.74
N GLU A 19 5.51 -8.01 16.70
CA GLU A 19 4.84 -8.50 15.49
C GLU A 19 3.97 -7.43 14.80
N ALA A 20 4.17 -7.23 13.50
CA ALA A 20 3.30 -6.36 12.70
C ALA A 20 1.87 -6.92 12.70
N ALA A 21 0.89 -6.02 12.83
CA ALA A 21 -0.54 -6.36 12.84
C ALA A 21 -0.92 -7.17 11.59
N GLU A 22 -1.48 -8.36 11.80
CA GLU A 22 -2.04 -9.21 10.76
C GLU A 22 -3.53 -8.89 10.63
N TYR A 23 -3.98 -8.52 9.42
CA TYR A 23 -5.37 -8.21 9.17
C TYR A 23 -6.08 -9.48 8.67
N GLY A 24 -6.92 -10.08 9.53
CA GLY A 24 -7.82 -11.14 9.12
C GLY A 24 -8.97 -10.60 8.27
N TYR A 25 -9.51 -11.44 7.39
CA TYR A 25 -10.69 -11.10 6.61
C TYR A 25 -11.56 -12.35 6.45
N ASP A 26 -12.87 -12.12 6.48
CA ASP A 26 -13.87 -13.12 6.18
C ASP A 26 -14.64 -12.71 4.93
N TRP A 27 -14.70 -13.61 3.97
CA TRP A 27 -15.55 -13.45 2.79
C TRP A 27 -16.95 -13.95 3.09
N HIS A 28 -17.93 -13.13 2.74
CA HIS A 28 -19.33 -13.47 2.80
C HIS A 28 -19.88 -13.49 1.37
N PHE A 29 -20.25 -14.68 0.92
CA PHE A 29 -21.01 -14.83 -0.32
C PHE A 29 -22.50 -14.82 0.02
N MET A 30 -23.29 -14.06 -0.73
CA MET A 30 -24.74 -14.12 -0.63
C MET A 30 -25.37 -13.92 -2.00
N ALA A 31 -26.43 -14.68 -2.31
CA ALA A 31 -27.19 -14.46 -3.51
C ALA A 31 -28.69 -14.47 -3.23
N PHE A 32 -29.42 -13.68 -4.02
CA PHE A 32 -30.87 -13.57 -3.92
C PHE A 32 -31.52 -13.80 -5.27
N CYS A 33 -32.57 -14.61 -5.30
CA CYS A 33 -33.41 -14.83 -6.47
C CYS A 33 -34.88 -14.73 -6.07
N SER A 34 -35.68 -13.98 -6.83
CA SER A 34 -37.12 -13.88 -6.61
C SER A 34 -37.88 -14.62 -7.70
N LEU A 35 -38.82 -15.47 -7.31
CA LEU A 35 -39.78 -16.12 -8.19
C LEU A 35 -41.18 -15.58 -7.90
N TRP A 36 -41.79 -14.97 -8.90
CA TRP A 36 -43.18 -14.52 -8.82
C TRP A 36 -44.07 -15.42 -9.66
N ARG A 37 -45.12 -15.97 -9.04
CA ARG A 37 -46.14 -16.78 -9.68
C ARG A 37 -47.49 -16.11 -9.49
N SER A 38 -48.02 -15.53 -10.56
CA SER A 38 -49.40 -15.04 -10.63
C SER A 38 -50.21 -15.90 -11.59
N ARG A 39 -51.40 -16.35 -11.18
CA ARG A 39 -52.29 -17.15 -12.03
C ARG A 39 -53.48 -16.29 -12.45
N THR A 40 -53.33 -15.57 -13.55
CA THR A 40 -54.43 -14.90 -14.23
C THR A 40 -54.99 -15.86 -15.27
N LEU A 41 -55.88 -16.77 -14.87
CA LEU A 41 -56.67 -17.54 -15.83
C LEU A 41 -57.91 -16.72 -16.19
N GLU A 42 -57.87 -16.00 -17.31
CA GLU A 42 -59.01 -15.25 -17.85
C GLU A 42 -60.17 -16.14 -18.33
N TYR A 43 -60.03 -17.48 -18.32
CA TYR A 43 -61.01 -18.38 -18.96
C TYR A 43 -61.51 -19.56 -18.11
N SER A 44 -61.21 -19.61 -16.81
CA SER A 44 -61.63 -20.75 -15.98
C SER A 44 -62.32 -20.28 -14.70
N LYS A 45 -63.50 -20.86 -14.40
CA LYS A 45 -64.22 -20.75 -13.10
C LYS A 45 -63.45 -21.34 -11.90
N ALA A 46 -62.12 -21.46 -12.01
CA ALA A 46 -61.25 -21.92 -10.96
C ALA A 46 -61.02 -20.79 -9.93
N PRO A 47 -60.86 -21.11 -8.63
CA PRO A 47 -60.62 -20.10 -7.61
C PRO A 47 -59.38 -19.27 -7.92
N VAL A 48 -59.48 -17.96 -7.71
CA VAL A 48 -58.36 -17.00 -7.84
C VAL A 48 -57.24 -17.45 -6.90
N ILE A 49 -56.15 -17.97 -7.45
CA ILE A 49 -54.98 -18.33 -6.65
C ILE A 49 -54.24 -17.03 -6.33
N PRO A 50 -53.99 -16.72 -5.04
CA PRO A 50 -53.26 -15.52 -4.67
C PRO A 50 -51.86 -15.56 -5.28
N ALA A 51 -51.40 -14.41 -5.80
CA ALA A 51 -50.04 -14.27 -6.29
C ALA A 51 -49.05 -14.70 -5.20
N THR A 52 -48.12 -15.58 -5.58
CA THR A 52 -47.08 -16.09 -4.67
C THR A 52 -45.75 -15.47 -5.08
N ASN A 53 -45.09 -14.81 -4.15
CA ASN A 53 -43.72 -14.32 -4.33
C ASN A 53 -42.80 -15.12 -3.40
N ILE A 54 -41.75 -15.73 -3.95
CA ILE A 54 -40.80 -16.57 -3.24
C ILE A 54 -39.42 -15.94 -3.39
N LEU A 55 -38.77 -15.65 -2.26
CA LEU A 55 -37.37 -15.23 -2.23
C LEU A 55 -36.50 -16.42 -1.85
N ILE A 56 -35.58 -16.77 -2.73
CA ILE A 56 -34.56 -17.78 -2.52
C ILE A 56 -33.27 -17.06 -2.13
N CYS A 57 -32.75 -17.40 -0.96
CA CYS A 57 -31.52 -16.85 -0.40
C CYS A 57 -30.45 -17.95 -0.40
N PHE A 58 -29.25 -17.63 -0.89
CA PHE A 58 -28.12 -18.56 -0.94
C PHE A 58 -27.02 -18.08 -0.02
N ASP A 59 -26.44 -19.01 0.76
CA ASP A 59 -25.22 -18.83 1.56
C ASP A 59 -25.30 -17.74 2.64
N LEU A 60 -26.50 -17.43 3.13
CA LEU A 60 -26.67 -16.56 4.30
C LEU A 60 -26.23 -17.29 5.57
N GLN A 61 -25.43 -16.63 6.39
CA GLN A 61 -25.10 -17.10 7.74
C GLN A 61 -26.32 -17.08 8.66
N ASP A 62 -26.31 -17.85 9.75
CA ASP A 62 -27.47 -17.99 10.66
C ASP A 62 -28.02 -16.63 11.13
N HIS A 63 -27.15 -15.72 11.56
CA HIS A 63 -27.56 -14.38 12.00
C HIS A 63 -28.15 -13.53 10.86
N GLN A 64 -27.68 -13.71 9.63
CA GLN A 64 -28.17 -13.01 8.43
C GLN A 64 -29.54 -13.55 8.00
N GLN A 65 -29.78 -14.85 8.18
CA GLN A 65 -31.07 -15.48 7.92
C GLN A 65 -32.14 -14.92 8.86
N ASP A 66 -31.84 -14.84 10.16
CA ASP A 66 -32.76 -14.29 11.16
C ASP A 66 -33.12 -12.83 10.89
N ASP A 67 -32.12 -12.00 10.56
CA ASP A 67 -32.32 -10.61 10.18
C ASP A 67 -33.19 -10.48 8.92
N MET A 68 -32.96 -11.32 7.91
CA MET A 68 -33.76 -11.33 6.69
C MET A 68 -35.21 -11.75 6.93
N ILE A 69 -35.43 -12.80 7.72
CA ILE A 69 -36.78 -13.26 8.10
C ILE A 69 -37.51 -12.15 8.85
N LYS A 70 -36.82 -11.45 9.76
CA LYS A 70 -37.37 -10.32 10.50
C LYS A 70 -37.77 -9.17 9.57
N ILE A 71 -36.88 -8.75 8.67
CA ILE A 71 -37.16 -7.68 7.70
C ILE A 71 -38.36 -8.03 6.83
N VAL A 72 -38.42 -9.26 6.31
CA VAL A 72 -39.55 -9.72 5.50
C VAL A 72 -40.83 -9.71 6.33
N ARG A 73 -40.83 -10.25 7.56
CA ARG A 73 -42.04 -10.29 8.41
C ARG A 73 -42.55 -8.90 8.78
N GLU A 74 -41.66 -7.96 9.08
CA GLU A 74 -42.03 -6.60 9.50
C GLU A 74 -42.51 -5.73 8.33
N ARG A 75 -41.93 -5.90 7.14
CA ARG A 75 -42.19 -5.02 5.99
C ARG A 75 -43.11 -5.62 4.92
N HIS A 76 -43.43 -6.91 5.01
CA HIS A 76 -44.35 -7.58 4.09
C HIS A 76 -45.81 -7.20 4.39
N SER A 77 -46.37 -6.29 3.58
CA SER A 77 -47.78 -5.90 3.65
C SER A 77 -48.65 -6.65 2.64
N THR A 78 -49.96 -6.75 2.88
CA THR A 78 -50.92 -7.36 1.93
C THR A 78 -50.96 -6.64 0.57
N GLN A 79 -50.64 -5.36 0.53
CA GLN A 79 -50.52 -4.56 -0.70
C GLN A 79 -49.22 -4.83 -1.48
N SER A 80 -48.19 -5.37 -0.83
CA SER A 80 -46.89 -5.68 -1.45
C SER A 80 -46.90 -6.99 -2.26
N LYS A 81 -47.93 -7.83 -2.09
CA LYS A 81 -48.16 -9.08 -2.85
C LYS A 81 -48.38 -8.86 -4.36
N ASN A 82 -48.69 -7.64 -4.77
CA ASN A 82 -49.01 -7.31 -6.17
C ASN A 82 -47.81 -6.81 -6.97
N ASP A 83 -46.62 -6.74 -6.35
CA ASP A 83 -45.40 -6.30 -6.99
C ASP A 83 -44.41 -7.49 -7.08
N PRO A 84 -43.99 -7.90 -8.30
CA PRO A 84 -43.11 -9.05 -8.50
C PRO A 84 -41.71 -8.85 -7.87
N PHE A 85 -41.24 -7.61 -7.73
CA PHE A 85 -39.88 -7.28 -7.33
C PHE A 85 -39.79 -6.83 -5.88
N HIS A 86 -40.90 -6.72 -5.15
CA HIS A 86 -40.91 -6.24 -3.77
C HIS A 86 -39.99 -7.03 -2.83
N LEU A 87 -40.00 -8.37 -2.89
CA LEU A 87 -39.09 -9.18 -2.06
C LEU A 87 -37.62 -8.95 -2.42
N LEU A 88 -37.33 -8.73 -3.70
CA LEU A 88 -35.99 -8.39 -4.17
C LEU A 88 -35.58 -6.97 -3.71
N GLN A 89 -36.52 -6.03 -3.64
CA GLN A 89 -36.30 -4.71 -3.04
C GLN A 89 -35.99 -4.82 -1.54
N LEU A 90 -36.67 -5.69 -0.79
CA LEU A 90 -36.32 -5.94 0.61
C LEU A 90 -34.90 -6.54 0.74
N ALA A 91 -34.57 -7.55 -0.08
CA ALA A 91 -33.23 -8.13 -0.11
C ALA A 91 -32.15 -7.10 -0.45
N SER A 92 -32.42 -6.18 -1.39
CA SER A 92 -31.47 -5.12 -1.74
C SER A 92 -31.18 -4.17 -0.57
N SER A 93 -32.16 -3.91 0.31
CA SER A 93 -31.94 -3.09 1.51
C SER A 93 -31.03 -3.79 2.52
N PHE A 94 -31.13 -5.11 2.63
CA PHE A 94 -30.26 -5.93 3.49
C PHE A 94 -28.83 -5.95 2.96
N VAL A 95 -28.66 -6.20 1.66
CA VAL A 95 -27.37 -6.16 0.95
C VAL A 95 -26.68 -4.81 1.15
N MET A 96 -27.40 -3.71 0.97
CA MET A 96 -26.87 -2.36 1.14
C MET A 96 -26.34 -2.15 2.56
N LYS A 97 -27.11 -2.58 3.58
CA LYS A 97 -26.69 -2.50 4.98
C LYS A 97 -25.44 -3.34 5.24
N GLN A 98 -25.36 -4.56 4.69
CA GLN A 98 -24.19 -5.42 4.84
C GLN A 98 -22.95 -4.75 4.25
N PHE A 99 -23.02 -4.22 3.03
CA PHE A 99 -21.91 -3.51 2.41
C PHE A 99 -21.48 -2.27 3.19
N GLU A 100 -22.42 -1.53 3.80
CA GLU A 100 -22.08 -0.39 4.65
C GLU A 100 -21.28 -0.82 5.89
N LEU A 101 -21.72 -1.90 6.55
CA LEU A 101 -21.03 -2.46 7.72
C LEU A 101 -19.63 -2.95 7.35
N ASP A 102 -19.53 -3.72 6.27
CA ASP A 102 -18.28 -4.28 5.75
C ASP A 102 -17.30 -3.18 5.36
N LEU A 103 -17.76 -2.15 4.64
CA LEU A 103 -16.92 -1.03 4.28
C LEU A 103 -16.42 -0.25 5.50
N TRP A 104 -17.23 -0.17 6.56
CA TRP A 104 -16.85 0.52 7.79
C TRP A 104 -15.71 -0.18 8.53
N THR A 105 -15.58 -1.51 8.41
CA THR A 105 -14.53 -2.25 9.12
C THR A 105 -13.13 -1.87 8.63
N PHE A 106 -12.97 -1.51 7.35
CA PHE A 106 -11.70 -1.07 6.77
C PHE A 106 -11.16 0.25 7.34
N GLN A 107 -12.02 1.10 7.94
CA GLN A 107 -11.61 2.43 8.39
C GLN A 107 -10.55 2.39 9.48
N LYS A 108 -10.66 1.48 10.46
CA LYS A 108 -9.71 1.39 11.58
C LYS A 108 -8.33 0.91 11.13
N PRO A 109 -8.19 -0.21 10.37
CA PRO A 109 -6.92 -0.63 9.78
C PRO A 109 -6.20 0.48 9.00
N ILE A 110 -6.90 1.14 8.07
CA ILE A 110 -6.32 2.22 7.25
C ILE A 110 -5.82 3.36 8.14
N ARG A 111 -6.64 3.80 9.10
CA ARG A 111 -6.25 4.88 10.01
C ARG A 111 -5.06 4.51 10.89
N ASN A 112 -4.93 3.25 11.28
CA ASN A 112 -3.79 2.79 12.07
C ASN A 112 -2.49 2.85 11.25
N ILE A 113 -2.54 2.50 9.97
CA ILE A 113 -1.43 2.62 9.02
C ILE A 113 -1.02 4.10 8.84
N GLU A 114 -2.00 4.98 8.58
CA GLU A 114 -1.76 6.43 8.45
C GLU A 114 -1.06 7.01 9.70
N LYS A 115 -1.52 6.64 10.91
CA LYS A 115 -0.90 7.08 12.17
C LYS A 115 0.48 6.49 12.40
N ALA A 116 0.70 5.24 12.02
CA ALA A 116 1.98 4.58 12.19
C ALA A 116 3.08 5.29 11.40
N ARG A 117 2.76 5.82 10.20
CA ARG A 117 3.68 6.63 9.39
C ARG A 117 4.12 7.90 10.11
N ASP A 118 3.18 8.66 10.67
CA ASP A 118 3.49 9.94 11.34
C ASP A 118 4.44 9.72 12.52
N ASN A 119 4.26 8.63 13.26
CA ASN A 119 5.16 8.23 14.34
C ASN A 119 6.54 7.77 13.81
N ALA A 120 6.57 7.11 12.64
CA ALA A 120 7.80 6.59 12.05
C ALA A 120 8.71 7.70 11.49
N LEU A 121 8.15 8.83 11.05
CA LEU A 121 8.92 9.99 10.58
C LEU A 121 9.63 10.73 11.73
N GLN A 122 9.16 10.58 12.97
CA GLN A 122 9.74 11.24 14.15
C GLN A 122 10.93 10.49 14.76
N ARG A 123 11.09 9.18 14.47
CA ARG A 123 12.17 8.35 15.02
C ARG A 123 13.31 8.18 14.02
N SER A 124 14.53 8.48 14.46
CA SER A 124 15.75 8.44 13.65
C SER A 124 15.98 7.06 13.02
N ALA A 125 16.15 7.05 11.70
CA ALA A 125 16.25 5.88 10.82
C ALA A 125 17.61 5.16 10.94
N LYS A 126 17.95 4.60 12.11
CA LYS A 126 19.19 3.81 12.28
C LYS A 126 19.01 2.41 12.86
N ASP A 127 17.78 1.99 13.14
CA ASP A 127 17.52 0.63 13.63
C ASP A 127 17.12 -0.31 12.48
N GLU A 128 17.92 -1.35 12.27
CA GLU A 128 17.62 -2.47 11.36
C GLU A 128 16.28 -3.15 11.69
N LEU A 129 15.92 -3.19 12.97
CA LEU A 129 14.62 -3.69 13.45
C LEU A 129 13.45 -2.83 12.96
N LEU A 130 13.61 -1.50 12.89
CA LEU A 130 12.59 -0.60 12.32
C LEU A 130 12.42 -0.83 10.82
N PHE A 131 13.50 -1.13 10.10
CA PHE A 131 13.45 -1.48 8.69
C PHE A 131 12.65 -2.77 8.46
N LYS A 132 12.95 -3.85 9.19
CA LYS A 132 12.17 -5.11 9.11
C LYS A 132 10.70 -4.91 9.48
N ARG A 133 10.41 -4.09 10.50
CA ARG A 133 9.04 -3.75 10.89
C ARG A 133 8.29 -3.01 9.78
N ARG A 134 8.93 -2.02 9.14
CA ARG A 134 8.36 -1.30 7.98
C ARG A 134 8.09 -2.25 6.81
N PHE A 135 9.01 -3.19 6.55
CA PHE A 135 8.85 -4.18 5.50
C PHE A 135 7.67 -5.15 5.77
N LYS A 136 7.54 -5.67 7.00
CA LYS A 136 6.39 -6.52 7.38
C LYS A 136 5.07 -5.74 7.30
N GLY A 137 5.08 -4.46 7.66
CA GLY A 137 3.95 -3.55 7.48
C GLY A 137 3.58 -3.30 6.01
N TYR A 138 4.55 -3.32 5.09
CA TYR A 138 4.28 -3.17 3.66
C TYR A 138 3.41 -4.30 3.10
N THR A 139 3.68 -5.55 3.48
CA THR A 139 2.85 -6.70 3.08
C THR A 139 1.42 -6.53 3.59
N SER A 140 1.23 -6.17 4.86
CA SER A 140 -0.13 -5.99 5.41
C SER A 140 -0.88 -4.83 4.77
N MET A 141 -0.19 -3.76 4.38
CA MET A 141 -0.77 -2.67 3.58
C MET A 141 -1.24 -3.15 2.20
N HIS A 142 -0.45 -3.99 1.54
CA HIS A 142 -0.81 -4.52 0.22
C HIS A 142 -2.00 -5.49 0.28
N GLU A 143 -2.03 -6.39 1.27
CA GLU A 143 -3.16 -7.28 1.52
C GLU A 143 -4.44 -6.47 1.79
N LEU A 144 -4.38 -5.48 2.69
CA LEU A 144 -5.50 -4.60 2.99
C LEU A 144 -5.99 -3.87 1.73
N SER A 145 -5.07 -3.33 0.92
CA SER A 145 -5.41 -2.67 -0.34
C SER A 145 -6.15 -3.60 -1.30
N ARG A 146 -5.73 -4.86 -1.42
CA ARG A 146 -6.40 -5.87 -2.26
C ARG A 146 -7.86 -6.10 -1.82
N HIS A 147 -8.12 -6.17 -0.52
CA HIS A 147 -9.48 -6.34 -0.01
C HIS A 147 -10.36 -5.11 -0.26
N VAL A 148 -9.81 -3.91 -0.09
CA VAL A 148 -10.53 -2.66 -0.39
C VAL A 148 -10.86 -2.56 -1.90
N ILE A 149 -9.96 -3.00 -2.78
CA ILE A 149 -10.20 -3.06 -4.23
C ILE A 149 -11.38 -4.00 -4.52
N HIS A 150 -11.39 -5.20 -3.95
CA HIS A 150 -12.47 -6.16 -4.20
C HIS A 150 -13.83 -5.68 -3.68
N ILE A 151 -13.91 -5.04 -2.51
CA ILE A 151 -15.19 -4.49 -2.04
C ILE A 151 -15.65 -3.33 -2.93
N SER A 152 -14.74 -2.51 -3.46
CA SER A 152 -15.09 -1.48 -4.47
C SER A 152 -15.66 -2.12 -5.75
N GLU A 153 -15.00 -3.15 -6.27
CA GLU A 153 -15.50 -3.91 -7.43
C GLU A 153 -16.89 -4.51 -7.16
N SER A 154 -17.07 -5.11 -5.99
CA SER A 154 -18.33 -5.74 -5.59
C SER A 154 -19.46 -4.71 -5.44
N LEU A 155 -19.17 -3.54 -4.87
CA LEU A 155 -20.10 -2.41 -4.78
C LEU A 155 -20.48 -1.89 -6.17
N ASN A 156 -19.53 -1.82 -7.11
CA ASN A 156 -19.78 -1.43 -8.49
C ASN A 156 -20.73 -2.40 -9.20
N VAL A 157 -20.45 -3.70 -9.11
CA VAL A 157 -21.29 -4.75 -9.68
C VAL A 157 -22.68 -4.72 -9.06
N ALA A 158 -22.77 -4.60 -7.73
CA ALA A 158 -24.05 -4.57 -7.02
C ALA A 158 -24.89 -3.34 -7.40
N SER A 159 -24.28 -2.16 -7.50
CA SER A 159 -24.95 -0.93 -7.96
C SER A 159 -25.51 -1.07 -9.38
N ASN A 160 -24.68 -1.53 -10.33
CA ASN A 160 -25.10 -1.72 -11.71
C ASN A 160 -26.22 -2.76 -11.85
N ASN A 161 -26.14 -3.86 -11.10
CA ASN A 161 -27.19 -4.88 -11.05
C ASN A 161 -28.50 -4.32 -10.52
N LEU A 162 -28.50 -3.52 -9.43
CA LEU A 162 -29.72 -2.90 -8.92
C LEU A 162 -30.31 -1.88 -9.90
N LEU A 163 -29.48 -1.14 -10.64
CA LEU A 163 -29.96 -0.26 -11.71
C LEU A 163 -30.62 -1.04 -12.85
N ALA A 164 -30.05 -2.17 -13.26
CA ALA A 164 -30.65 -3.03 -14.27
C ALA A 164 -32.00 -3.59 -13.80
N ILE A 165 -32.05 -4.11 -12.57
CA ILE A 165 -33.28 -4.61 -11.94
C ILE A 165 -34.35 -3.49 -11.86
N ALA A 166 -33.95 -2.26 -11.53
CA ALA A 166 -34.87 -1.13 -11.47
C ALA A 166 -35.45 -0.77 -12.84
N ARG A 167 -34.66 -0.87 -13.92
CA ARG A 167 -35.11 -0.65 -15.31
C ARG A 167 -36.08 -1.76 -15.74
N ASP A 168 -35.70 -3.01 -15.54
CA ASP A 168 -36.54 -4.17 -15.86
C ASP A 168 -37.89 -4.09 -15.15
N HIS A 169 -37.88 -3.68 -13.88
CA HIS A 169 -39.10 -3.48 -13.11
C HIS A 169 -39.99 -2.36 -13.69
N GLN A 170 -39.39 -1.23 -14.07
CA GLN A 170 -40.11 -0.12 -14.70
C GLN A 170 -40.78 -0.54 -16.02
N ASP A 171 -40.09 -1.36 -16.82
CA ASP A 171 -40.59 -1.82 -18.13
C ASP A 171 -41.68 -2.89 -17.98
N LEU A 172 -41.51 -3.85 -17.06
CA LEU A 172 -42.44 -4.96 -16.86
C LEU A 172 -43.70 -4.57 -16.07
N THR A 173 -43.65 -3.49 -15.29
CA THR A 173 -44.75 -3.12 -14.39
C THR A 173 -45.02 -1.61 -14.36
N PRO A 174 -45.73 -1.01 -15.33
CA PRO A 174 -45.91 0.46 -15.39
C PRO A 174 -46.89 1.07 -14.36
N SER A 175 -47.27 0.36 -13.30
CA SER A 175 -48.25 0.82 -12.30
C SER A 175 -47.67 1.87 -11.32
N ILE A 176 -48.49 2.78 -10.78
CA ILE A 176 -48.10 3.76 -9.73
C ILE A 176 -47.40 3.08 -8.54
N ARG A 177 -47.84 1.87 -8.13
CA ARG A 177 -47.20 1.13 -7.03
C ARG A 177 -45.80 0.63 -7.38
N SER A 178 -45.60 0.25 -8.64
CA SER A 178 -44.28 -0.11 -9.14
C SER A 178 -43.32 1.09 -9.09
N THR A 179 -43.83 2.32 -9.24
CA THR A 179 -42.96 3.50 -9.14
C THR A 179 -42.27 3.63 -7.76
N ASN A 180 -42.88 3.15 -6.67
CA ASN A 180 -42.25 3.18 -5.35
C ASN A 180 -41.12 2.15 -5.23
N THR A 181 -41.33 0.93 -5.74
CA THR A 181 -40.30 -0.12 -5.76
C THR A 181 -39.13 0.26 -6.66
N THR A 182 -39.40 0.80 -7.86
CA THR A 182 -38.35 1.33 -8.76
C THR A 182 -37.55 2.44 -8.08
N LYS A 183 -38.22 3.42 -7.44
CA LYS A 183 -37.54 4.51 -6.72
C LYS A 183 -36.69 3.98 -5.57
N ALA A 184 -37.18 2.98 -4.82
CA ALA A 184 -36.42 2.38 -3.73
C ALA A 184 -35.19 1.61 -4.24
N LEU A 185 -35.33 0.84 -5.33
CA LEU A 185 -34.20 0.15 -5.97
C LEU A 185 -33.16 1.13 -6.51
N GLN A 186 -33.60 2.22 -7.16
CA GLN A 186 -32.72 3.29 -7.62
C GLN A 186 -32.01 3.99 -6.45
N LEU A 187 -32.71 4.21 -5.33
CA LEU A 187 -32.13 4.77 -4.12
C LEU A 187 -31.04 3.86 -3.55
N HIS A 188 -31.29 2.55 -3.43
CA HIS A 188 -30.29 1.59 -2.96
C HIS A 188 -29.09 1.52 -3.91
N ALA A 189 -29.31 1.55 -5.23
CA ALA A 189 -28.22 1.60 -6.21
C ALA A 189 -27.35 2.86 -6.03
N ASN A 190 -27.99 4.03 -5.85
CA ASN A 190 -27.27 5.28 -5.57
C ASN A 190 -26.49 5.21 -4.25
N MET A 191 -27.05 4.63 -3.20
CA MET A 191 -26.36 4.42 -1.93
C MET A 191 -25.15 3.49 -2.09
N LEU A 192 -25.27 2.39 -2.82
CA LEU A 192 -24.14 1.51 -3.16
C LEU A 192 -23.07 2.24 -3.99
N SER A 193 -23.48 3.11 -4.92
CA SER A 193 -22.54 3.95 -5.68
C SER A 193 -21.79 4.94 -4.78
N ASN A 194 -22.47 5.51 -3.77
CA ASN A 194 -21.82 6.40 -2.80
C ASN A 194 -20.84 5.63 -1.89
N LEU A 195 -21.19 4.40 -1.48
CA LEU A 195 -20.28 3.51 -0.78
C LEU A 195 -19.07 3.15 -1.66
N ARG A 196 -19.28 2.91 -2.95
CA ARG A 196 -18.18 2.67 -3.92
C ARG A 196 -17.22 3.85 -3.96
N LEU A 197 -17.70 5.08 -4.06
CA LEU A 197 -16.84 6.28 -4.04
C LEU A 197 -16.00 6.36 -2.76
N ARG A 198 -16.55 5.92 -1.63
CA ARG A 198 -15.80 5.84 -0.37
C ARG A 198 -14.76 4.72 -0.39
N ALA A 199 -15.08 3.56 -0.96
CA ALA A 199 -14.12 2.47 -1.16
C ALA A 199 -12.98 2.90 -2.10
N ASP A 200 -13.28 3.60 -3.19
CA ASP A 200 -12.27 4.17 -4.10
C ASP A 200 -11.36 5.16 -3.38
N ALA A 201 -11.92 6.02 -2.52
CA ALA A 201 -11.12 6.91 -1.69
C ALA A 201 -10.21 6.15 -0.70
N PHE A 202 -10.61 4.98 -0.23
CA PHE A 202 -9.75 4.10 0.57
C PHE A 202 -8.64 3.46 -0.27
N VAL A 203 -8.92 3.02 -1.49
CA VAL A 203 -7.90 2.51 -2.45
C VAL A 203 -6.84 3.59 -2.70
N GLU A 204 -7.26 4.82 -3.01
CA GLU A 204 -6.34 5.93 -3.24
C GLU A 204 -5.47 6.25 -2.03
N ARG A 205 -6.04 6.24 -0.81
CA ARG A 205 -5.25 6.41 0.42
C ARG A 205 -4.23 5.29 0.59
N MET A 206 -4.63 4.04 0.39
CA MET A 206 -3.72 2.92 0.50
C MET A 206 -2.59 2.97 -0.53
N ASN A 207 -2.87 3.37 -1.77
CA ASN A 207 -1.85 3.56 -2.81
C ASN A 207 -0.84 4.65 -2.43
N ASN A 208 -1.32 5.77 -1.88
CA ASN A 208 -0.45 6.84 -1.39
C ASN A 208 0.46 6.37 -0.26
N GLU A 209 -0.08 5.60 0.69
CA GLU A 209 0.69 5.06 1.81
C GLU A 209 1.71 4.00 1.36
N ILE A 210 1.32 3.08 0.46
CA ILE A 210 2.22 2.10 -0.15
C ILE A 210 3.35 2.79 -0.91
N GLY A 211 3.02 3.83 -1.70
CA GLY A 211 4.01 4.64 -2.43
C GLY A 211 4.98 5.37 -1.49
N CYS A 212 4.47 5.96 -0.41
CA CYS A 212 5.30 6.60 0.62
C CYS A 212 6.25 5.60 1.28
N ALA A 213 5.75 4.43 1.70
CA ALA A 213 6.55 3.38 2.31
C ALA A 213 7.66 2.88 1.37
N SER A 214 7.34 2.65 0.09
CA SER A 214 8.30 2.22 -0.93
C SER A 214 9.39 3.26 -1.18
N ASN A 215 9.01 4.53 -1.32
CA ASN A 215 9.95 5.63 -1.51
C ASN A 215 10.88 5.79 -0.30
N LEU A 216 10.33 5.65 0.92
CA LEU A 216 11.11 5.73 2.14
C LEU A 216 12.15 4.60 2.24
N VAL A 217 11.75 3.37 1.92
CA VAL A 217 12.66 2.21 1.85
C VAL A 217 13.75 2.42 0.80
N SER A 218 13.38 2.98 -0.36
CA SER A 218 14.33 3.28 -1.44
C SER A 218 15.37 4.31 -1.01
N VAL A 219 14.96 5.37 -0.30
CA VAL A 219 15.89 6.39 0.24
C VAL A 219 16.86 5.77 1.25
N GLU A 220 16.38 4.88 2.12
CA GLU A 220 17.22 4.18 3.09
C GLU A 220 18.27 3.29 2.40
N ILE A 221 17.85 2.49 1.43
CA ILE A 221 18.75 1.63 0.64
C ILE A 221 19.79 2.48 -0.11
N LEU A 222 19.38 3.62 -0.67
CA LEU A 222 20.29 4.55 -1.34
C LEU A 222 21.31 5.16 -0.37
N ASP A 223 20.93 5.47 0.87
CA ASP A 223 21.89 6.01 1.85
C ASP A 223 22.89 4.94 2.29
N GLN A 224 22.41 3.72 2.56
CA GLN A 224 23.27 2.56 2.86
C GLN A 224 24.24 2.26 1.72
N THR A 225 23.74 2.18 0.48
CA THR A 225 24.57 1.95 -0.72
C THR A 225 25.56 3.09 -0.95
N ARG A 226 25.17 4.33 -0.66
CA ARG A 226 26.06 5.49 -0.77
C ARG A 226 27.19 5.42 0.25
N ASP A 227 26.92 4.98 1.47
CA ASP A 227 27.94 4.84 2.51
C ASP A 227 28.88 3.66 2.23
N ASP A 228 28.36 2.53 1.76
CA ASP A 228 29.16 1.41 1.27
C ASP A 228 30.05 1.83 0.08
N GLY A 229 29.49 2.57 -0.87
CA GLY A 229 30.21 3.13 -2.01
C GLY A 229 31.34 4.08 -1.59
N LYS A 230 31.14 4.92 -0.56
CA LYS A 230 32.21 5.78 -0.02
C LYS A 230 33.34 4.96 0.61
N SER A 231 33.00 3.92 1.36
CA SER A 231 33.98 3.04 2.02
C SER A 231 34.84 2.31 0.98
N LEU A 232 34.19 1.73 -0.04
CA LEU A 232 34.86 1.06 -1.16
C LEU A 232 35.73 2.04 -1.96
N ALA A 233 35.20 3.19 -2.35
CA ALA A 233 35.96 4.21 -3.09
C ALA A 233 37.18 4.70 -2.30
N SER A 234 37.02 4.93 -0.99
CA SER A 234 38.16 5.32 -0.14
C SER A 234 39.24 4.25 -0.10
N THR A 235 38.86 2.98 -0.01
CA THR A 235 39.80 1.85 0.02
C THR A 235 40.56 1.73 -1.31
N VAL A 236 39.84 1.82 -2.44
CA VAL A 236 40.44 1.78 -3.77
C VAL A 236 41.39 2.96 -4.00
N SER A 237 41.02 4.17 -3.56
CA SER A 237 41.88 5.35 -3.67
C SER A 237 43.18 5.21 -2.87
N VAL A 238 43.12 4.64 -1.65
CA VAL A 238 44.31 4.36 -0.84
C VAL A 238 45.21 3.32 -1.52
N LEU A 239 44.65 2.24 -2.05
CA LEU A 239 45.42 1.23 -2.79
C LEU A 239 46.08 1.84 -4.03
N THR A 240 45.35 2.66 -4.78
CA THR A 240 45.88 3.35 -5.96
C THR A 240 47.03 4.28 -5.59
N LEU A 241 46.87 5.10 -4.54
CA LEU A 241 47.94 6.01 -4.07
C LEU A 241 49.19 5.25 -3.60
N LEU A 242 49.04 4.05 -3.06
CA LEU A 242 50.15 3.21 -2.63
C LEU A 242 50.88 2.55 -3.80
N PHE A 243 50.15 1.97 -4.76
CA PHE A 243 50.73 1.16 -5.82
C PHE A 243 51.13 1.96 -7.07
N LEU A 244 50.50 3.10 -7.34
CA LEU A 244 50.74 3.88 -8.56
C LEU A 244 52.17 4.44 -8.65
N PRO A 245 52.75 5.06 -7.59
CA PRO A 245 54.13 5.55 -7.65
C PRO A 245 55.15 4.43 -7.84
N GLY A 246 54.99 3.32 -7.12
CA GLY A 246 55.88 2.16 -7.22
C GLY A 246 55.83 1.51 -8.60
N THR A 247 54.63 1.38 -9.19
CA THR A 247 54.44 0.81 -10.53
C THR A 247 55.07 1.71 -11.61
N PHE A 248 54.89 3.02 -11.51
CA PHE A 248 55.51 3.98 -12.43
C PHE A 248 57.04 3.90 -12.39
N MET A 249 57.61 3.93 -11.18
CA MET A 249 59.05 3.87 -10.97
C MET A 249 59.65 2.52 -11.39
N SER A 250 58.92 1.42 -11.15
CA SER A 250 59.31 0.08 -11.62
C SER A 250 59.31 0.00 -13.14
N GLY A 251 58.37 0.63 -13.84
CA GLY A 251 58.35 0.67 -15.31
C GLY A 251 59.46 1.55 -15.89
N PHE A 252 59.69 2.73 -15.31
CA PHE A 252 60.72 3.67 -15.77
C PHE A 252 62.14 3.11 -15.61
N PHE A 253 62.41 2.45 -14.48
CA PHE A 253 63.73 1.95 -14.16
C PHE A 253 63.94 0.44 -14.40
N GLY A 254 62.87 -0.32 -14.65
CA GLY A 254 62.91 -1.79 -14.68
C GLY A 254 63.92 -2.39 -15.66
N MET A 255 64.09 -1.80 -16.84
CA MET A 255 65.09 -2.29 -17.82
C MET A 255 66.50 -1.74 -17.59
N ASN A 256 66.66 -0.71 -16.74
CA ASN A 256 67.95 -0.06 -16.51
C ASN A 256 68.71 -0.62 -15.30
N PHE A 257 68.03 -1.32 -14.39
CA PHE A 257 68.63 -1.83 -13.15
C PHE A 257 68.92 -3.33 -13.13
N PHE A 258 68.35 -4.11 -14.06
CA PHE A 258 68.53 -5.55 -14.13
C PHE A 258 69.19 -5.92 -15.47
N ASP A 259 70.37 -6.54 -15.40
CA ASP A 259 71.09 -7.05 -16.56
C ASP A 259 71.34 -8.55 -16.41
N ILE A 260 71.34 -9.28 -17.53
CA ILE A 260 71.63 -10.72 -17.56
C ILE A 260 73.11 -10.87 -17.89
N SER A 261 73.86 -11.49 -16.98
CA SER A 261 75.27 -11.79 -17.21
C SER A 261 75.48 -12.53 -18.54
N SER A 262 76.61 -12.27 -19.21
CA SER A 262 76.94 -12.79 -20.55
C SER A 262 76.91 -14.33 -20.68
N ASP A 263 76.88 -15.06 -19.56
CA ASP A 263 76.83 -16.52 -19.47
C ASP A 263 75.40 -17.06 -19.24
N GLY A 264 74.39 -16.18 -19.23
CA GLY A 264 72.95 -16.51 -19.12
C GLY A 264 72.50 -17.08 -17.77
N SER A 265 73.41 -17.26 -16.82
CA SER A 265 73.19 -18.04 -15.59
C SER A 265 72.96 -17.22 -14.32
N SER A 266 73.21 -15.89 -14.33
CA SER A 266 73.00 -15.03 -13.16
C SER A 266 72.43 -13.64 -13.48
N TRP A 267 71.51 -13.17 -12.63
CA TRP A 267 70.94 -11.82 -12.66
C TRP A 267 71.87 -10.84 -11.93
N VAL A 268 72.33 -9.80 -12.61
CA VAL A 268 73.18 -8.76 -12.03
C VAL A 268 72.33 -7.52 -11.75
N VAL A 269 72.31 -7.11 -10.48
CA VAL A 269 71.57 -5.93 -10.01
C VAL A 269 72.50 -4.71 -10.00
N SER A 270 72.03 -3.59 -10.56
CA SER A 270 72.78 -2.33 -10.55
C SER A 270 73.03 -1.82 -9.11
N PRO A 271 74.26 -1.37 -8.76
CA PRO A 271 74.56 -0.76 -7.47
C PRO A 271 73.70 0.47 -7.14
N GLN A 272 73.06 1.10 -8.14
CA GLN A 272 72.25 2.30 -7.99
C GLN A 272 70.77 2.03 -7.67
N ILE A 273 70.40 0.79 -7.36
CA ILE A 273 69.01 0.43 -7.01
C ILE A 273 68.43 1.24 -5.84
N TYR A 274 69.27 1.84 -4.99
CA TYR A 274 68.84 2.75 -3.93
C TYR A 274 68.10 4.00 -4.46
N VAL A 275 68.36 4.43 -5.70
CA VAL A 275 67.68 5.58 -6.36
C VAL A 275 66.18 5.31 -6.52
N PHE A 276 65.79 4.06 -6.76
CA PHE A 276 64.38 3.65 -6.80
C PHE A 276 63.65 4.00 -5.49
N PHE A 277 64.24 3.68 -4.33
CA PHE A 277 63.64 3.95 -3.03
C PHE A 277 63.61 5.44 -2.70
N ILE A 278 64.70 6.15 -3.00
CA ILE A 278 64.82 7.61 -2.78
C ILE A 278 63.77 8.38 -3.55
N CYS A 279 63.38 7.94 -4.74
CA CYS A 279 62.36 8.63 -5.53
C CYS A 279 60.93 8.14 -5.22
N THR A 280 60.72 6.83 -5.02
CA THR A 280 59.37 6.26 -4.82
C THR A 280 58.76 6.67 -3.48
N ILE A 281 59.53 6.64 -2.40
CA ILE A 281 59.05 6.97 -1.05
C ILE A 281 58.51 8.42 -0.95
N PRO A 282 59.25 9.48 -1.36
CA PRO A 282 58.75 10.85 -1.24
C PRO A 282 57.57 11.13 -2.16
N ILE A 283 57.50 10.55 -3.36
CA ILE A 283 56.35 10.69 -4.26
C ILE A 283 55.10 10.10 -3.62
N THR A 284 55.23 8.92 -2.98
CA THR A 284 54.12 8.28 -2.27
C THR A 284 53.68 9.12 -1.06
N LEU A 285 54.64 9.60 -0.24
CA LEU A 285 54.35 10.48 0.89
C LEU A 285 53.66 11.78 0.47
N LEU A 286 54.09 12.39 -0.64
CA LEU A 286 53.47 13.59 -1.21
C LEU A 286 52.02 13.31 -1.64
N GLY A 287 51.76 12.16 -2.29
CA GLY A 287 50.42 11.73 -2.67
C GLY A 287 49.49 11.56 -1.46
N PHE A 288 49.97 10.91 -0.40
CA PHE A 288 49.22 10.78 0.86
C PHE A 288 48.98 12.14 1.53
N LEU A 289 49.95 13.06 1.50
CA LEU A 289 49.83 14.38 2.10
C LEU A 289 48.75 15.22 1.39
N ILE A 290 48.73 15.20 0.06
CA ILE A 290 47.68 15.87 -0.74
C ILE A 290 46.31 15.26 -0.43
N PHE A 291 46.21 13.93 -0.41
CA PHE A 291 44.96 13.23 -0.11
C PHE A 291 44.40 13.57 1.28
N ILE A 292 45.26 13.62 2.30
CA ILE A 292 44.87 14.00 3.67
C ILE A 292 44.39 15.46 3.71
N LEU A 293 45.08 16.37 3.01
CA LEU A 293 44.69 17.78 2.94
C LEU A 293 43.33 17.95 2.26
N GLU A 294 43.08 17.28 1.13
CA GLU A 294 41.79 17.31 0.45
C GLU A 294 40.66 16.75 1.32
N LEU A 295 40.89 15.61 1.98
CA LEU A 295 39.92 15.04 2.90
C LEU A 295 39.62 15.97 4.08
N ASN A 296 40.64 16.62 4.63
CA ASN A 296 40.47 17.56 5.75
C ASN A 296 39.71 18.82 5.30
N MET A 297 40.02 19.36 4.12
CA MET A 297 39.30 20.49 3.52
C MET A 297 37.82 20.16 3.22
N LEU A 298 37.53 18.97 2.68
CA LEU A 298 36.17 18.50 2.43
C LEU A 298 35.40 18.26 3.73
N ARG A 299 36.06 17.75 4.77
CA ARG A 299 35.46 17.61 6.11
C ARG A 299 35.16 18.98 6.73
N TRP A 300 36.08 19.93 6.60
CA TRP A 300 35.94 21.27 7.15
C TRP A 300 34.78 22.04 6.49
N THR A 301 34.68 22.03 5.16
CA THR A 301 33.59 22.69 4.43
C THR A 301 32.21 22.10 4.77
N LYS A 302 32.11 20.77 4.87
CA LYS A 302 30.86 20.10 5.30
C LYS A 302 30.48 20.42 6.75
N ASN A 303 31.45 20.59 7.65
CA ASN A 303 31.17 20.95 9.03
C ASN A 303 30.75 22.43 9.16
N ALA A 304 31.34 23.32 8.35
CA ALA A 304 30.97 24.72 8.29
C ALA A 304 29.54 24.95 7.78
N SER A 305 29.01 24.08 6.91
CA SER A 305 27.65 24.20 6.36
C SER A 305 26.53 23.63 7.25
N LYS A 306 26.86 22.76 8.23
CA LYS A 306 25.89 22.16 9.17
C LYS A 306 25.04 23.19 9.96
N PRO A 307 25.62 24.22 10.61
CA PRO A 307 24.84 25.17 11.41
C PRO A 307 23.79 25.93 10.59
N MET A 308 24.08 26.21 9.32
CA MET A 308 23.16 26.92 8.44
C MET A 308 21.97 26.05 8.01
N ARG A 309 22.21 24.75 7.75
CA ARG A 309 21.14 23.80 7.41
C ARG A 309 20.18 23.58 8.58
N ASP A 310 20.71 23.45 9.80
CA ASP A 310 19.91 23.25 11.01
C ASP A 310 19.07 24.48 11.36
N TYR A 311 19.59 25.69 11.11
CA TYR A 311 18.84 26.94 11.26
C TYR A 311 17.64 27.02 10.31
N VAL A 312 17.84 26.68 9.03
CA VAL A 312 16.78 26.67 8.01
C VAL A 312 15.71 25.61 8.36
N HIS A 313 16.12 24.40 8.74
CA HIS A 313 15.18 23.33 9.09
C HIS A 313 14.29 23.71 10.28
N ARG A 314 14.85 24.32 11.34
CA ARG A 314 14.07 24.79 12.49
C ARG A 314 13.08 25.89 12.13
N ARG A 315 13.44 26.79 11.22
CA ARG A 315 12.60 27.94 10.87
C ARG A 315 11.42 27.59 9.97
N PHE A 316 11.58 26.61 9.08
CA PHE A 316 10.52 26.22 8.15
C PHE A 316 9.63 25.08 8.66
N PHE A 317 10.17 24.13 9.43
CA PHE A 317 9.42 22.94 9.84
C PHE A 317 8.87 22.99 11.29
N ASN A 318 9.42 23.84 12.17
CA ASN A 318 8.98 23.97 13.57
C ASN A 318 8.29 25.31 13.89
N ALA A 319 7.84 26.09 12.89
CA ALA A 319 7.10 27.31 13.16
C ALA A 319 5.72 26.97 13.77
N PRO A 320 5.39 27.43 15.00
CA PRO A 320 4.06 27.20 15.57
C PRO A 320 3.02 27.95 14.74
N VAL A 321 2.01 27.22 14.26
CA VAL A 321 0.82 27.81 13.63
C VAL A 321 0.14 28.70 14.67
N LYS A 322 0.18 30.02 14.47
CA LYS A 322 -0.60 30.95 15.29
C LYS A 322 -2.08 30.60 15.14
N PRO A 323 -2.83 30.40 16.24
CA PRO A 323 -4.27 30.26 16.14
C PRO A 323 -4.84 31.56 15.57
N ALA A 324 -5.59 31.45 14.48
CA ALA A 324 -6.35 32.56 13.92
C ALA A 324 -7.32 33.06 15.00
N SER A 325 -7.12 34.30 15.43
CA SER A 325 -8.06 35.01 16.28
C SER A 325 -9.41 35.09 15.56
N GLN A 326 -10.44 34.56 16.22
CA GLN A 326 -11.83 34.76 15.85
C GLN A 326 -12.14 36.26 15.77
N ALA A 327 -12.70 36.69 14.65
CA ALA A 327 -13.43 37.95 14.49
C ALA A 327 -14.76 37.63 13.82
#